data_AF-A0A831NPM9-F1
#
_entry.id   AF-A0A831NPM9-F1
#
_cell.length_a   1.000
_cell.length_b   1.000
_cell.length_c   1.000
_cell.angle_alpha   90.00
_cell.angle_beta   90.00
_cell.angle_gamma   90.00
#
_symmetry.space_group_name_H-M   'P 1'
#
loop_
_entity.id
_entity.type
_entity.pdbx_description
1 polymer ?
#
loop_
_entity_poly.entity_id
_entity_poly.type
_entity_poly.pdbx_seq_one_letter_code
_entity_poly.pdbx_strand_id
1 'polypeptide(L)'
;KVYAQKTVVEEVYNDLLEISLEEARKINKKYQIGDIVDIEVTPKNFGRIAAQNAKQVVIQRIREAERNVIYEEFLAKETEVVTGIVTRVDKKNVLINLGRVEAILGPSEQIPGETFAPGDRVKVYIVEVKKTTKGPQILISRSHPGLVKRLFELESPEIQQGIVEIRSIAREAGSRTKMAVFSRDENVDPVGACVGYKGARVQAVVNELKGEKIDIVKWSSKPQEFIMNALSPAKALSIEILDEKEKVARVIVPDYQLSLAIGKEGQNARLAAKLTGWKIDIKSESMVKS
;
A
#
# COMPACT_ATOMS: atom_id res chain seq x y z
N LYS A 1 -44.32 13.36 19.12
CA LYS A 1 -45.60 13.55 18.42
C LYS A 1 -45.30 14.15 17.06
N VAL A 2 -46.06 13.79 16.03
CA VAL A 2 -45.92 14.36 14.68
C VAL A 2 -47.11 15.24 14.42
N TYR A 3 -46.86 16.41 13.89
CA TYR A 3 -47.88 17.38 13.51
C TYR A 3 -47.79 17.61 12.00
N ALA A 4 -48.94 17.60 11.33
CA ALA A 4 -49.06 18.05 9.95
C ALA A 4 -49.39 19.54 10.00
N GLN A 5 -48.58 20.35 9.32
CA GLN A 5 -48.80 21.77 9.18
C GLN A 5 -49.77 22.01 8.03
N LYS A 6 -50.89 22.66 8.32
CA LYS A 6 -51.86 23.06 7.31
C LYS A 6 -52.10 24.56 7.34
N THR A 7 -52.17 25.16 6.16
CA THR A 7 -52.45 26.59 5.99
C THR A 7 -53.96 26.82 6.05
N VAL A 8 -54.39 27.82 6.81
CA VAL A 8 -55.81 28.20 6.88
C VAL A 8 -56.18 28.96 5.61
N VAL A 9 -57.11 28.42 4.85
CA VAL A 9 -57.60 29.02 3.59
C VAL A 9 -59.12 29.14 3.62
N GLU A 10 -59.66 29.98 2.74
CA GLU A 10 -61.11 30.18 2.60
C GLU A 10 -61.76 29.00 1.86
N GLU A 11 -61.14 28.58 0.76
CA GLU A 11 -61.51 27.38 0.01
C GLU A 11 -60.33 26.39 -0.01
N VAL A 12 -60.59 25.14 0.35
CA VAL A 12 -59.57 24.08 0.42
C VAL A 12 -59.44 23.42 -0.96
N TYR A 13 -58.25 23.50 -1.55
CA TYR A 13 -57.90 22.87 -2.82
C TYR A 13 -56.98 21.66 -2.61
N ASN A 14 -56.15 21.68 -1.55
CA ASN A 14 -55.27 20.57 -1.19
C ASN A 14 -55.47 20.17 0.28
N ASP A 15 -56.27 19.14 0.50
CA ASP A 15 -56.61 18.60 1.82
C ASP A 15 -55.40 18.09 2.64
N LEU A 16 -54.23 17.86 2.02
CA LEU A 16 -53.00 17.51 2.74
C LEU A 16 -52.28 18.72 3.34
N LEU A 17 -52.39 19.89 2.70
CA LEU A 17 -51.63 21.11 3.04
C LEU A 17 -52.51 22.24 3.56
N GLU A 18 -53.82 22.14 3.42
CA GLU A 18 -54.77 23.22 3.69
C GLU A 18 -55.91 22.77 4.61
N ILE A 19 -56.46 23.72 5.37
CA ILE A 19 -57.61 23.55 6.25
C ILE A 19 -58.53 24.76 6.13
N SER A 20 -59.84 24.56 6.17
CA SER A 20 -60.78 25.68 6.11
C SER A 20 -60.74 26.50 7.41
N LEU A 21 -61.06 27.79 7.32
CA LEU A 21 -61.18 28.67 8.49
C LEU A 21 -62.15 28.12 9.56
N GLU A 22 -63.24 27.49 9.13
CA GLU A 22 -64.21 26.87 10.03
C GLU A 22 -63.61 25.71 10.81
N GLU A 23 -62.87 24.81 10.15
CA GLU A 23 -62.24 23.67 10.81
C GLU A 23 -61.06 24.08 11.69
N ALA A 24 -60.26 25.05 11.25
CA ALA A 24 -59.19 25.63 12.06
C ALA A 24 -59.76 26.22 13.38
N ARG A 25 -60.87 26.95 13.30
CA ARG A 25 -61.52 27.56 14.47
C ARG A 25 -62.14 26.55 15.45
N LYS A 26 -62.42 25.32 15.02
CA LYS A 26 -62.81 24.22 15.94
C LYS A 26 -61.67 23.81 16.87
N ILE A 27 -60.42 23.96 16.43
CA ILE A 27 -59.21 23.68 17.21
C ILE A 27 -58.89 24.86 18.13
N ASN A 28 -58.87 26.08 17.59
CA ASN A 28 -58.72 27.31 18.37
C ASN A 28 -59.43 28.48 17.67
N LYS A 29 -60.35 29.14 18.38
CA LYS A 29 -61.17 30.24 17.84
C LYS A 29 -60.37 31.45 17.36
N LYS A 30 -59.09 31.56 17.68
CA LYS A 30 -58.22 32.68 17.32
C LYS A 30 -57.60 32.59 15.92
N TYR A 31 -57.69 31.43 15.24
CA TYR A 31 -57.10 31.27 13.91
C TYR A 31 -57.79 32.16 12.85
N GLN A 32 -56.96 32.72 11.99
CA GLN A 32 -57.31 33.57 10.85
C GLN A 32 -56.82 32.94 9.54
N ILE A 33 -57.35 33.42 8.41
CA ILE A 33 -56.90 33.00 7.08
C ILE A 33 -55.42 33.38 6.93
N GLY A 34 -54.60 32.44 6.45
CA GLY A 34 -53.15 32.57 6.33
C GLY A 34 -52.36 32.01 7.51
N ASP A 35 -53.00 31.65 8.64
CA ASP A 35 -52.31 31.02 9.77
C ASP A 35 -51.89 29.57 9.47
N ILE A 36 -50.90 29.06 10.19
CA ILE A 36 -50.49 27.65 10.14
C ILE A 36 -51.06 26.93 11.36
N VAL A 37 -51.82 25.86 11.12
CA VAL A 37 -52.39 24.99 12.14
C VAL A 37 -51.58 23.69 12.20
N ASP A 38 -51.12 23.34 13.40
CA ASP A 38 -50.50 22.05 13.68
C ASP A 38 -51.56 21.00 14.05
N ILE A 39 -51.77 20.01 13.18
CA ILE A 39 -52.71 18.91 13.41
C ILE A 39 -51.92 17.68 13.86
N GLU A 40 -52.20 17.16 15.06
CA GLU A 40 -51.52 15.95 15.55
C GLU A 40 -51.92 14.74 14.70
N VAL A 41 -50.96 14.18 13.95
CA VAL A 41 -51.17 13.04 13.04
C VAL A 41 -50.40 11.79 13.50
N THR A 42 -49.90 11.77 14.74
CA THR A 42 -49.08 10.67 15.28
C THR A 42 -49.78 9.30 15.15
N PRO A 43 -49.30 8.37 14.30
CA PRO A 43 -49.88 7.03 14.19
C PRO A 43 -49.74 6.21 15.48
N LYS A 44 -50.65 5.26 15.74
CA LYS A 44 -50.66 4.44 16.98
C LYS A 44 -49.33 3.70 17.26
N ASN A 45 -48.61 3.27 16.22
CA ASN A 45 -47.32 2.55 16.33
C ASN A 45 -46.10 3.45 16.06
N PHE A 46 -46.28 4.77 15.94
CA PHE A 46 -45.23 5.68 15.51
C PHE A 46 -44.05 5.71 16.46
N GLY A 47 -44.27 5.70 17.79
CA GLY A 47 -43.20 5.70 18.78
C GLY A 47 -42.26 4.50 18.64
N ARG A 48 -42.80 3.30 18.40
CA ARG A 48 -42.00 2.07 18.22
C ARG A 48 -41.17 2.11 16.93
N ILE A 49 -41.79 2.51 15.82
CA ILE A 49 -41.13 2.58 14.51
C ILE A 49 -40.07 3.71 14.50
N ALA A 50 -40.41 4.89 15.04
CA ALA A 50 -39.49 6.01 15.15
C ALA A 50 -38.31 5.70 16.07
N ALA A 51 -38.52 5.01 17.20
CA ALA A 51 -37.43 4.57 18.06
C ALA A 51 -36.51 3.54 17.39
N GLN A 52 -37.08 2.58 16.63
CA GLN A 52 -36.29 1.63 15.84
C GLN A 52 -35.47 2.32 14.74
N ASN A 53 -36.08 3.26 14.02
CA ASN A 53 -35.39 4.05 12.99
C ASN A 53 -34.31 4.95 13.59
N ALA A 54 -34.58 5.62 14.72
CA ALA A 54 -33.58 6.41 15.44
C ALA A 54 -32.42 5.55 15.90
N LYS A 55 -32.68 4.36 16.47
CA LYS A 55 -31.64 3.38 16.83
C LYS A 55 -30.80 3.01 15.60
N GLN A 56 -31.44 2.76 14.46
CA GLN A 56 -30.74 2.41 13.22
C GLN A 56 -29.85 3.56 12.71
N VAL A 57 -30.35 4.80 12.75
CA VAL A 57 -29.58 6.00 12.37
C VAL A 57 -28.38 6.19 13.30
N VAL A 58 -28.56 6.00 14.61
CA VAL A 58 -27.46 6.07 15.58
C VAL A 58 -26.42 4.98 15.31
N ILE A 59 -26.84 3.72 15.12
CA ILE A 59 -25.93 2.61 14.79
C ILE A 59 -25.18 2.89 13.49
N GLN A 60 -25.85 3.46 12.48
CA GLN A 60 -25.22 3.83 11.22
C GLN A 60 -24.16 4.91 11.42
N ARG A 61 -24.46 5.98 12.17
CA ARG A 61 -23.49 7.04 12.48
C ARG A 61 -22.29 6.50 13.27
N ILE A 62 -22.51 5.59 14.22
CA ILE A 62 -21.42 4.93 14.96
C ILE A 62 -20.52 4.14 14.00
N ARG A 63 -21.10 3.33 13.11
CA ARG A 63 -20.33 2.57 12.11
C ARG A 63 -19.57 3.47 11.13
N GLU A 64 -20.15 4.61 10.73
CA GLU A 64 -19.49 5.58 9.87
C GLU A 64 -18.30 6.25 10.59
N ALA A 65 -18.46 6.60 11.86
CA ALA A 65 -17.36 7.12 12.68
C ALA A 65 -16.25 6.08 12.85
N GLU A 66 -16.59 4.82 13.18
CA GLU A 66 -15.61 3.72 13.29
C GLU A 66 -14.83 3.50 11.99
N ARG A 67 -15.53 3.50 10.84
CA ARG A 67 -14.88 3.38 9.52
C ARG A 67 -13.91 4.52 9.24
N ASN A 68 -14.27 5.76 9.61
CA ASN A 68 -13.37 6.90 9.44
C ASN A 68 -12.14 6.78 10.33
N VAL A 69 -12.30 6.34 11.58
CA VAL A 69 -11.15 6.10 12.48
C VAL A 69 -10.20 5.05 11.91
N ILE A 70 -10.73 3.94 11.38
CA ILE A 70 -9.90 2.90 10.75
C ILE A 70 -9.21 3.44 9.49
N TYR A 71 -9.92 4.22 8.68
CA TYR A 71 -9.33 4.85 7.48
C TYR A 71 -8.14 5.73 7.83
N GLU A 72 -8.30 6.67 8.77
CA GLU A 72 -7.23 7.57 9.23
C GLU A 72 -6.04 6.78 9.80
N GLU A 73 -6.31 5.73 10.58
CA GLU A 73 -5.27 4.88 11.17
C GLU A 73 -4.40 4.20 10.11
N PHE A 74 -5.02 3.64 9.06
CA PHE A 74 -4.30 2.95 7.99
C PHE A 74 -3.71 3.92 6.97
N LEU A 75 -4.32 5.08 6.74
CA LEU A 75 -3.76 6.13 5.90
C LEU A 75 -2.42 6.60 6.46
N ALA A 76 -2.30 6.75 7.79
CA ALA A 76 -1.02 7.05 8.44
C ALA A 76 0.03 5.94 8.31
N LYS A 77 -0.38 4.72 7.94
CA LYS A 77 0.48 3.55 7.71
C LYS A 77 0.62 3.23 6.21
N GLU A 78 0.17 4.12 5.32
CA GLU A 78 0.38 3.95 3.89
C GLU A 78 1.88 3.91 3.59
N THR A 79 2.30 3.01 2.70
CA THR A 79 3.71 2.71 2.41
C THR A 79 4.52 2.11 3.56
N GLU A 80 3.87 1.61 4.62
CA GLU A 80 4.53 0.91 5.73
C GLU A 80 4.32 -0.61 5.67
N VAL A 81 5.09 -1.33 6.49
CA VAL A 81 4.90 -2.77 6.70
C VAL A 81 4.10 -3.01 7.98
N VAL A 82 3.07 -3.84 7.85
CA VAL A 82 2.23 -4.28 8.96
C VAL A 82 2.23 -5.79 9.05
N THR A 83 2.08 -6.31 10.27
CA THR A 83 1.91 -7.75 10.48
C THR A 83 0.42 -8.06 10.51
N GLY A 84 -0.01 -9.01 9.68
CA GLY A 84 -1.36 -9.55 9.67
C GLY A 84 -1.39 -11.05 10.00
N ILE A 85 -2.59 -11.57 10.23
CA ILE A 85 -2.84 -13.00 10.42
C ILE A 85 -3.70 -13.50 9.27
N VAL A 86 -3.25 -14.54 8.58
CA VAL A 86 -4.03 -15.18 7.52
C VAL A 86 -5.29 -15.79 8.14
N THR A 87 -6.46 -15.34 7.70
CA THR A 87 -7.75 -15.86 8.16
C THR A 87 -8.16 -17.08 7.35
N ARG A 88 -8.08 -16.97 6.02
CA ARG A 88 -8.38 -18.03 5.08
C ARG A 88 -7.71 -17.82 3.73
N VAL A 89 -7.65 -18.89 2.94
CA VAL A 89 -7.13 -18.89 1.57
C VAL A 89 -8.24 -19.33 0.64
N ASP A 90 -8.75 -18.41 -0.18
CA ASP A 90 -9.86 -18.63 -1.11
C ASP A 90 -9.32 -18.71 -2.55
N LYS A 91 -9.14 -19.94 -3.05
CA LYS A 91 -8.55 -20.22 -4.38
C LYS A 91 -7.14 -19.65 -4.54
N LYS A 92 -7.04 -18.40 -4.98
CA LYS A 92 -5.79 -17.65 -5.21
C LYS A 92 -5.68 -16.39 -4.36
N ASN A 93 -6.75 -16.01 -3.66
CA ASN A 93 -6.75 -14.83 -2.79
C ASN A 93 -6.48 -15.27 -1.36
N VAL A 94 -5.65 -14.51 -0.66
CA VAL A 94 -5.36 -14.75 0.76
C VAL A 94 -6.01 -13.61 1.53
N LEU A 95 -6.90 -13.95 2.47
CA LEU A 95 -7.52 -12.97 3.34
C LEU A 95 -6.68 -12.85 4.60
N ILE A 96 -6.31 -11.61 4.93
CA ILE A 96 -5.38 -11.30 6.01
C ILE A 96 -6.05 -10.30 6.93
N ASN A 97 -6.22 -10.68 8.19
CA ASN A 97 -6.71 -9.79 9.23
C ASN A 97 -5.56 -8.90 9.73
N LEU A 98 -5.73 -7.59 9.61
CA LEU A 98 -4.81 -6.56 10.09
C LEU A 98 -5.23 -5.99 11.47
N GLY A 99 -6.04 -6.74 12.22
CA GLY A 99 -6.57 -6.39 13.54
C GLY A 99 -8.02 -5.89 13.48
N ARG A 100 -8.24 -4.75 12.83
CA ARG A 100 -9.57 -4.09 12.74
C ARG A 100 -10.29 -4.30 11.41
N VAL A 101 -9.56 -4.77 10.40
CA VAL A 101 -10.00 -4.83 9.01
C VAL A 101 -9.31 -6.01 8.32
N GLU A 102 -10.04 -6.63 7.41
CA GLU A 102 -9.53 -7.71 6.57
C GLU A 102 -9.08 -7.13 5.22
N ALA A 103 -7.86 -7.45 4.83
CA ALA A 103 -7.28 -7.08 3.55
C ALA A 103 -7.14 -8.32 2.67
N ILE A 104 -7.22 -8.13 1.36
CA ILE A 104 -7.10 -9.21 0.38
C ILE A 104 -5.72 -9.10 -0.28
N LEU A 105 -4.91 -10.14 -0.16
CA LEU A 105 -3.67 -10.30 -0.89
C LEU A 105 -3.95 -11.11 -2.16
N GLY A 106 -4.08 -10.41 -3.29
CA GLY A 106 -4.33 -11.00 -4.60
C GLY A 106 -3.09 -11.72 -5.18
N PRO A 107 -3.26 -12.60 -6.18
CA PRO A 107 -2.18 -13.41 -6.72
C PRO A 107 -1.04 -12.62 -7.36
N SER A 108 -1.31 -11.45 -7.95
CA SER A 108 -0.27 -10.56 -8.51
C SER A 108 0.59 -9.91 -7.43
N GLU A 109 0.06 -9.80 -6.22
CA GLU A 109 0.70 -9.15 -5.07
C GLU A 109 1.41 -10.17 -4.16
N GLN A 110 1.28 -11.47 -4.45
CA GLN A 110 1.95 -12.55 -3.72
C GLN A 110 3.36 -12.79 -4.26
N ILE A 111 4.24 -13.30 -3.40
CA ILE A 111 5.53 -13.80 -3.84
C ILE A 111 5.29 -15.15 -4.55
N PRO A 112 5.78 -15.35 -5.79
CA PRO A 112 5.63 -16.61 -6.49
C PRO A 112 6.20 -17.79 -5.69
N GLY A 113 5.40 -18.85 -5.53
CA GLY A 113 5.79 -20.06 -4.79
C GLY A 113 5.60 -19.96 -3.27
N GLU A 114 5.20 -18.81 -2.73
CA GLU A 114 4.84 -18.69 -1.31
C GLU A 114 3.52 -19.41 -1.01
N THR A 115 3.49 -20.16 0.08
CA THR A 115 2.30 -20.84 0.58
C THR A 115 1.82 -20.17 1.86
N PHE A 116 0.49 -20.17 2.04
CA PHE A 116 -0.16 -19.57 3.21
C PHE A 116 -1.12 -20.59 3.81
N ALA A 117 -1.15 -20.65 5.14
CA ALA A 117 -2.11 -21.41 5.92
C ALA A 117 -2.90 -20.47 6.86
N PRO A 118 -4.18 -20.79 7.15
CA PRO A 118 -4.92 -20.09 8.20
C PRO A 118 -4.14 -20.10 9.53
N GLY A 119 -4.02 -18.93 10.15
CA GLY A 119 -3.26 -18.72 11.38
C GLY A 119 -1.83 -18.20 11.17
N ASP A 120 -1.30 -18.24 9.94
CA ASP A 120 0.05 -17.73 9.66
C ASP A 120 0.14 -16.23 9.95
N ARG A 121 1.22 -15.83 10.61
CA ARG A 121 1.59 -14.42 10.78
C ARG A 121 2.44 -14.00 9.60
N VAL A 122 2.02 -12.96 8.90
CA VAL A 122 2.71 -12.51 7.68
C VAL A 122 2.87 -11.00 7.66
N LYS A 123 4.07 -10.52 7.31
CA LYS A 123 4.31 -9.10 7.08
C LYS A 123 3.84 -8.71 5.68
N VAL A 124 3.09 -7.63 5.55
CA VAL A 124 2.61 -7.14 4.25
C VAL A 124 2.90 -5.65 4.14
N TYR A 125 3.20 -5.20 2.93
CA TYR A 125 3.39 -3.79 2.60
C TYR A 125 2.05 -3.18 2.22
N ILE A 126 1.67 -2.06 2.85
CA ILE A 126 0.47 -1.31 2.46
C ILE A 126 0.83 -0.46 1.25
N VAL A 127 0.25 -0.80 0.10
CA VAL A 127 0.46 -0.09 -1.16
C VAL A 127 -0.38 1.19 -1.18
N GLU A 128 -1.65 1.09 -0.82
CA GLU A 128 -2.60 2.19 -0.93
C GLU A 128 -3.79 1.99 0.03
N VAL A 129 -4.34 3.08 0.58
CA VAL A 129 -5.56 3.04 1.41
C VAL A 129 -6.69 3.84 0.76
N LYS A 130 -7.74 3.14 0.31
CA LYS A 130 -8.91 3.74 -0.37
C LYS A 130 -10.10 3.87 0.57
N LYS A 131 -10.76 5.02 0.53
CA LYS A 131 -12.07 5.20 1.17
C LYS A 131 -13.18 4.70 0.24
N THR A 132 -13.95 3.70 0.66
CA THR A 132 -15.09 3.18 -0.10
C THR A 132 -16.40 3.31 0.67
N THR A 133 -17.54 3.15 -0.01
CA THR A 133 -18.88 3.16 0.62
C THR A 133 -19.08 2.03 1.64
N LYS A 134 -18.28 0.96 1.55
CA LYS A 134 -18.35 -0.21 2.45
C LYS A 134 -17.33 -0.13 3.60
N GLY A 135 -16.44 0.86 3.60
CA GLY A 135 -15.35 1.01 4.57
C GLY A 135 -14.00 1.25 3.89
N PRO A 136 -12.91 1.41 4.66
CA PRO A 136 -11.58 1.50 4.10
C PRO A 136 -11.17 0.19 3.42
N GLN A 137 -10.66 0.29 2.20
CA GLN A 137 -10.04 -0.81 1.48
C GLN A 137 -8.53 -0.61 1.49
N ILE A 138 -7.80 -1.56 2.06
CA ILE A 138 -6.35 -1.50 2.19
C ILE A 138 -5.76 -2.45 1.16
N LEU A 139 -5.07 -1.88 0.17
CA LEU A 139 -4.34 -2.65 -0.82
C LEU A 139 -3.00 -3.05 -0.22
N ILE A 140 -2.74 -4.35 -0.16
CA ILE A 140 -1.53 -4.91 0.43
C ILE A 140 -0.74 -5.72 -0.58
N SER A 141 0.58 -5.80 -0.39
CA SER A 141 1.48 -6.54 -1.25
C SER A 141 2.62 -7.21 -0.50
N ARG A 142 3.05 -8.35 -1.03
CA ARG A 142 4.33 -8.99 -0.70
C ARG A 142 5.32 -9.00 -1.86
N SER A 143 4.88 -8.78 -3.09
CA SER A 143 5.75 -8.68 -4.27
C SER A 143 6.33 -7.26 -4.47
N HIS A 144 5.71 -6.23 -3.90
CA HIS A 144 6.14 -4.84 -4.08
C HIS A 144 7.56 -4.58 -3.51
N PRO A 145 8.45 -3.83 -4.22
CA PRO A 145 9.81 -3.51 -3.73
C PRO A 145 9.85 -2.78 -2.39
N GLY A 146 8.79 -2.01 -2.08
CA GLY A 146 8.63 -1.32 -0.80
C GLY A 146 8.65 -2.25 0.41
N LEU A 147 8.22 -3.51 0.27
CA LEU A 147 8.35 -4.50 1.35
C LEU A 147 9.81 -4.69 1.74
N VAL A 148 10.71 -4.85 0.76
CA VAL A 148 12.15 -5.04 1.04
C VAL A 148 12.72 -3.83 1.75
N LYS A 149 12.40 -2.62 1.29
CA LYS A 149 12.84 -1.37 1.91
C LYS A 149 12.49 -1.32 3.40
N ARG A 150 11.20 -1.53 3.71
CA ARG A 150 10.68 -1.47 5.09
C ARG A 150 11.19 -2.60 5.96
N LEU A 151 11.42 -3.80 5.41
CA LEU A 151 12.06 -4.89 6.15
C LEU A 151 13.50 -4.53 6.55
N PHE A 152 14.28 -3.91 5.66
CA PHE A 152 15.62 -3.44 6.01
C PHE A 152 15.60 -2.29 7.03
N GLU A 153 14.63 -1.38 6.95
CA GLU A 153 14.44 -0.34 7.98
C GLU A 153 14.16 -0.93 9.37
N LEU A 154 13.45 -2.06 9.46
CA LEU A 154 13.22 -2.77 10.73
C LEU A 154 14.48 -3.49 11.25
N GLU A 155 15.32 -4.01 10.35
CA GLU A 155 16.50 -4.80 10.72
C GLU A 155 17.78 -3.95 10.96
N SER A 156 17.86 -2.75 10.37
CA SER A 156 19.05 -1.89 10.38
C SER A 156 18.75 -0.51 10.98
N PRO A 157 19.18 -0.25 12.23
CA PRO A 157 18.99 1.05 12.89
C PRO A 157 19.60 2.23 12.10
N GLU A 158 20.68 1.99 11.37
CA GLU A 158 21.37 2.98 10.55
C GLU A 158 20.47 3.48 9.40
N ILE A 159 19.62 2.60 8.86
CA ILE A 159 18.63 2.96 7.85
C ILE A 159 17.46 3.71 8.49
N GLN A 160 16.99 3.23 9.64
CA GLN A 160 15.92 3.89 10.40
C GLN A 160 16.28 5.32 10.80
N GLN A 161 17.54 5.57 11.16
CA GLN A 161 18.06 6.89 11.51
C GLN A 161 18.41 7.76 10.30
N GLY A 162 18.37 7.20 9.08
CA GLY A 162 18.71 7.90 7.85
C GLY A 162 20.22 8.12 7.64
N ILE A 163 21.07 7.44 8.41
CA ILE A 163 22.54 7.43 8.20
C ILE A 163 22.85 6.68 6.91
N VAL A 164 22.22 5.51 6.75
CA VAL A 164 22.29 4.71 5.51
C VAL A 164 20.97 4.86 4.76
N GLU A 165 21.06 5.21 3.48
CA GLU A 165 19.91 5.38 2.61
C GLU A 165 19.86 4.28 1.56
N ILE A 166 18.68 3.69 1.40
CA ILE A 166 18.40 2.82 0.26
C ILE A 166 18.04 3.70 -0.94
N ARG A 167 18.95 3.81 -1.90
CA ARG A 167 18.84 4.70 -3.07
C ARG A 167 18.03 4.11 -4.21
N SER A 168 18.09 2.80 -4.39
CA SER A 168 17.37 2.10 -5.46
C SER A 168 17.17 0.64 -5.11
N ILE A 169 16.07 0.05 -5.58
CA ILE A 169 15.76 -1.38 -5.45
C ILE A 169 15.28 -1.89 -6.82
N ALA A 170 15.91 -2.94 -7.30
CA ALA A 170 15.44 -3.72 -8.44
C ALA A 170 15.07 -5.12 -7.95
N ARG A 171 13.80 -5.50 -8.08
CA ARG A 171 13.26 -6.75 -7.50
C ARG A 171 12.58 -7.62 -8.54
N GLU A 172 12.91 -8.90 -8.52
CA GLU A 172 12.14 -9.99 -9.09
C GLU A 172 11.68 -10.89 -7.93
N ALA A 173 10.46 -10.64 -7.44
CA ALA A 173 9.96 -11.19 -6.18
C ALA A 173 10.05 -12.72 -6.11
N GLY A 174 10.49 -13.24 -4.96
CA GLY A 174 10.68 -14.67 -4.72
C GLY A 174 11.92 -15.26 -5.38
N SER A 175 12.63 -14.50 -6.22
CA SER A 175 13.83 -14.95 -6.89
C SER A 175 15.06 -14.17 -6.43
N ARG A 176 15.12 -12.87 -6.77
CA ARG A 176 16.30 -12.05 -6.50
C ARG A 176 15.97 -10.56 -6.45
N THR A 177 16.58 -9.88 -5.49
CA THR A 177 16.56 -8.42 -5.36
C THR A 177 17.98 -7.89 -5.37
N LYS A 178 18.21 -6.81 -6.11
CA LYS A 178 19.37 -5.93 -5.94
C LYS A 178 18.96 -4.66 -5.23
N MET A 179 19.74 -4.25 -4.24
CA MET A 179 19.51 -3.05 -3.45
C MET A 179 20.77 -2.20 -3.42
N ALA A 180 20.64 -0.93 -3.81
CA ALA A 180 21.72 0.04 -3.80
C ALA A 180 21.63 0.92 -2.56
N VAL A 181 22.71 0.97 -1.77
CA VAL A 181 22.78 1.70 -0.50
C VAL A 181 23.89 2.73 -0.48
N PHE A 182 23.64 3.86 0.18
CA PHE A 182 24.57 4.96 0.34
C PHE A 182 24.64 5.35 1.82
N SER A 183 25.82 5.73 2.31
CA SER A 183 25.95 6.28 3.67
C SER A 183 26.17 7.79 3.59
N ARG A 184 25.43 8.55 4.40
CA ARG A 184 25.67 9.99 4.63
C ARG A 184 26.86 10.25 5.54
N ASP A 185 27.27 9.25 6.32
CA ASP A 185 28.46 9.29 7.18
C ASP A 185 29.57 8.45 6.56
N GLU A 186 30.72 9.08 6.28
CA GLU A 186 31.89 8.42 5.69
C GLU A 186 32.48 7.34 6.60
N ASN A 187 32.23 7.40 7.91
CA ASN A 187 32.70 6.41 8.88
C ASN A 187 31.81 5.16 8.95
N VAL A 188 30.67 5.16 8.26
CA VAL A 188 29.70 4.05 8.27
C VAL A 188 29.72 3.35 6.93
N ASP A 189 30.04 2.06 6.92
CA ASP A 189 29.91 1.22 5.74
C ASP A 189 28.42 0.87 5.51
N PRO A 190 27.80 1.37 4.42
CA PRO A 190 26.38 1.12 4.18
C PRO A 190 26.09 -0.34 3.86
N VAL A 191 27.04 -1.08 3.25
CA VAL A 191 26.82 -2.50 2.94
C VAL A 191 26.89 -3.32 4.22
N GLY A 192 27.93 -3.11 5.04
CA GLY A 192 28.08 -3.74 6.35
C GLY A 192 26.89 -3.50 7.29
N ALA A 193 26.35 -2.28 7.31
CA ALA A 193 25.15 -1.94 8.10
C ALA A 193 23.94 -2.81 7.70
N CYS A 194 23.70 -2.99 6.41
CA CYS A 194 22.57 -3.81 5.94
C CYS A 194 22.81 -5.32 6.09
N VAL A 195 24.05 -5.78 5.94
CA VAL A 195 24.41 -7.21 6.05
C VAL A 195 24.39 -7.66 7.51
N GLY A 196 24.91 -6.85 8.42
CA GLY A 196 25.06 -7.18 9.83
C GLY A 196 26.13 -8.23 10.11
N TYR A 197 26.37 -8.51 11.40
CA TYR A 197 27.38 -9.49 11.81
C TYR A 197 27.10 -10.87 11.19
N LYS A 198 28.08 -11.40 10.43
CA LYS A 198 27.97 -12.68 9.68
C LYS A 198 26.71 -12.79 8.80
N GLY A 199 26.18 -11.67 8.31
CA GLY A 199 24.99 -11.67 7.45
C GLY A 199 23.65 -11.83 8.19
N ALA A 200 23.63 -11.69 9.51
CA ALA A 200 22.42 -11.95 10.30
C ALA A 200 21.21 -11.08 9.89
N ARG A 201 21.42 -9.79 9.60
CA ARG A 201 20.34 -8.86 9.24
C ARG A 201 19.78 -9.17 7.85
N VAL A 202 20.64 -9.32 6.84
CA VAL A 202 20.20 -9.69 5.49
C VAL A 202 19.53 -11.07 5.48
N GLN A 203 20.02 -12.03 6.28
CA GLN A 203 19.41 -13.36 6.37
C GLN A 203 18.01 -13.31 7.00
N ALA A 204 17.76 -12.43 7.97
CA ALA A 204 16.43 -12.22 8.52
C ALA A 204 15.44 -11.76 7.44
N VAL A 205 15.85 -10.80 6.59
CA VAL A 205 15.04 -10.34 5.45
C VAL A 205 14.84 -11.45 4.40
N VAL A 206 15.89 -12.19 4.05
CA VAL A 206 15.82 -13.34 3.11
C VAL A 206 14.83 -14.39 3.62
N ASN A 207 14.85 -14.68 4.92
CA ASN A 207 13.94 -15.65 5.53
C ASN A 207 12.47 -15.16 5.50
N GLU A 208 12.23 -13.88 5.78
CA GLU A 208 10.90 -13.26 5.67
C GLU A 208 10.36 -13.31 4.23
N LEU A 209 11.25 -13.20 3.23
CA LEU A 209 10.93 -13.27 1.80
C LEU A 209 11.03 -14.70 1.21
N LYS A 210 11.01 -15.73 2.07
CA LYS A 210 10.98 -17.15 1.67
C LYS A 210 12.15 -17.57 0.77
N GLY A 211 13.35 -17.06 1.03
CA GLY A 211 14.57 -17.44 0.33
C GLY A 211 14.91 -16.60 -0.90
N GLU A 212 14.18 -15.50 -1.14
CA GLU A 212 14.55 -14.51 -2.15
C GLU A 212 16.01 -14.03 -1.93
N LYS A 213 16.87 -14.15 -2.93
CA LYS A 213 18.29 -13.76 -2.82
C LYS A 213 18.42 -12.24 -2.84
N ILE A 214 19.21 -11.66 -1.94
CA ILE A 214 19.39 -10.21 -1.87
C ILE A 214 20.86 -9.87 -2.09
N ASP A 215 21.15 -9.12 -3.16
CA ASP A 215 22.46 -8.50 -3.37
C ASP A 215 22.41 -7.04 -2.90
N ILE A 216 23.29 -6.69 -1.97
CA ILE A 216 23.42 -5.32 -1.45
C ILE A 216 24.69 -4.72 -2.04
N VAL A 217 24.57 -3.58 -2.71
CA VAL A 217 25.67 -2.94 -3.43
C VAL A 217 25.80 -1.47 -3.04
N LYS A 218 27.02 -0.95 -3.04
CA LYS A 218 27.26 0.47 -2.77
C LYS A 218 26.79 1.31 -3.96
N TRP A 219 25.92 2.27 -3.69
CA TRP A 219 25.52 3.27 -4.66
C TRP A 219 26.68 4.25 -4.90
N SER A 220 26.83 4.72 -6.15
CA SER A 220 27.77 5.79 -6.49
C SER A 220 27.08 6.81 -7.40
N SER A 221 27.47 8.08 -7.27
CA SER A 221 27.07 9.14 -8.19
C SER A 221 27.77 9.03 -9.54
N LYS A 222 28.91 8.31 -9.60
CA LYS A 222 29.64 8.05 -10.85
C LYS A 222 29.01 6.84 -11.56
N PRO A 223 28.47 6.99 -12.78
CA PRO A 223 27.77 5.91 -13.47
C PRO A 223 28.60 4.64 -13.63
N GLN A 224 29.87 4.77 -13.99
CA GLN A 224 30.78 3.64 -14.19
C GLN A 224 30.91 2.83 -12.89
N GLU A 225 31.20 3.50 -11.77
CA GLU A 225 31.33 2.83 -10.48
C GLU A 225 30.01 2.18 -10.04
N PHE A 226 28.88 2.86 -10.25
CA PHE A 226 27.59 2.31 -9.86
C PHE A 226 27.19 1.09 -10.70
N ILE A 227 27.43 1.12 -12.01
CA ILE A 227 27.20 -0.02 -12.91
C ILE A 227 28.11 -1.20 -12.54
N MET A 228 29.38 -0.93 -12.23
CA MET A 228 30.32 -1.94 -11.74
C MET A 228 29.79 -2.63 -10.48
N ASN A 229 29.37 -1.83 -9.49
CA ASN A 229 28.82 -2.35 -8.24
C ASN A 229 27.53 -3.14 -8.48
N ALA A 230 26.65 -2.66 -9.35
CA ALA A 230 25.36 -3.30 -9.64
C ALA A 230 25.48 -4.68 -10.30
N LEU A 231 26.57 -4.95 -11.02
CA LEU A 231 26.84 -6.24 -11.64
C LEU A 231 27.37 -7.31 -10.68
N SER A 232 27.74 -6.93 -9.45
CA SER A 232 28.13 -7.85 -8.39
C SER A 232 27.14 -9.03 -8.30
N PRO A 233 27.63 -10.28 -8.28
CA PRO A 233 29.01 -10.70 -7.96
C PRO A 233 30.00 -10.73 -9.13
N ALA A 234 29.59 -10.42 -10.36
CA ALA A 234 30.51 -10.39 -11.50
C ALA A 234 31.41 -9.15 -11.44
N LYS A 235 32.69 -9.32 -11.79
CA LYS A 235 33.70 -8.27 -11.83
C LYS A 235 33.89 -7.77 -13.26
N ALA A 236 33.58 -6.49 -13.47
CA ALA A 236 33.89 -5.82 -14.73
C ALA A 236 35.40 -5.52 -14.82
N LEU A 237 35.96 -5.67 -16.02
CA LEU A 237 37.30 -5.21 -16.37
C LEU A 237 37.29 -3.72 -16.71
N SER A 238 36.30 -3.29 -17.48
CA SER A 238 36.11 -1.89 -17.86
C SER A 238 34.64 -1.59 -18.16
N ILE A 239 34.30 -0.29 -18.06
CA ILE A 239 32.96 0.22 -18.35
C ILE A 239 33.10 1.43 -19.26
N GLU A 240 32.54 1.33 -20.46
CA GLU A 240 32.51 2.37 -21.47
C GLU A 240 31.13 3.00 -21.49
N ILE A 241 31.07 4.32 -21.30
CA ILE A 241 29.83 5.09 -21.49
C ILE A 241 29.69 5.34 -22.98
N LEU A 242 28.72 4.69 -23.62
CA LEU A 242 28.47 4.81 -25.06
C LEU A 242 27.62 6.04 -25.37
N ASP A 243 26.62 6.31 -24.53
CA ASP A 243 25.76 7.47 -24.62
C ASP A 243 25.26 7.87 -23.23
N GLU A 244 25.63 9.06 -22.78
CA GLU A 244 25.23 9.57 -21.46
C GLU A 244 23.77 10.04 -21.42
N LYS A 245 23.25 10.58 -22.53
CA LYS A 245 21.86 11.07 -22.62
C LYS A 245 20.88 9.90 -22.62
N GLU A 246 21.16 8.88 -23.43
CA GLU A 246 20.36 7.66 -23.52
C GLU A 246 20.69 6.63 -22.43
N LYS A 247 21.65 6.94 -21.56
CA LYS A 247 22.14 6.09 -20.47
C LYS A 247 22.52 4.70 -20.95
N VAL A 248 23.38 4.63 -21.96
CA VAL A 248 23.90 3.39 -22.54
C VAL A 248 25.35 3.19 -22.12
N ALA A 249 25.64 2.02 -21.57
CA ALA A 249 26.98 1.62 -21.19
C ALA A 249 27.31 0.22 -21.73
N ARG A 250 28.55 0.04 -22.16
CA ARG A 250 29.13 -1.27 -22.43
C ARG A 250 30.01 -1.68 -21.26
N VAL A 251 29.84 -2.93 -20.82
CA VAL A 251 30.61 -3.51 -19.74
C VAL A 251 31.41 -4.68 -20.28
N ILE A 252 32.72 -4.61 -20.11
CA ILE A 252 33.64 -5.67 -20.50
C ILE A 252 33.93 -6.52 -19.28
N VAL A 253 33.71 -7.83 -19.38
CA VAL A 253 34.00 -8.80 -18.31
C VAL A 253 34.99 -9.85 -18.81
N PRO A 254 35.69 -10.56 -17.92
CA PRO A 254 36.49 -11.71 -18.33
C PRO A 254 35.60 -12.78 -18.98
N ASP A 255 36.11 -13.53 -19.96
CA ASP A 255 35.33 -14.56 -20.68
C ASP A 255 34.68 -15.57 -19.72
N TYR A 256 35.40 -15.99 -18.67
CA TYR A 256 34.89 -16.94 -17.66
C TYR A 256 33.79 -16.37 -16.76
N GLN A 257 33.59 -15.04 -16.73
CA GLN A 257 32.52 -14.39 -15.96
C GLN A 257 31.35 -13.92 -16.83
N LEU A 258 31.41 -14.05 -18.15
CA LEU A 258 30.34 -13.59 -19.05
C LEU A 258 28.97 -14.17 -18.65
N SER A 259 28.91 -15.48 -18.41
CA SER A 259 27.69 -16.15 -17.98
C SER A 259 27.20 -15.66 -16.60
N LEU A 260 28.12 -15.40 -15.66
CA LEU A 260 27.78 -14.87 -14.33
C LEU A 260 27.25 -13.43 -14.41
N ALA A 261 27.87 -12.59 -15.23
CA ALA A 261 27.50 -11.19 -15.44
C ALA A 261 26.10 -11.06 -16.05
N ILE A 262 25.78 -11.91 -17.02
CA ILE A 262 24.43 -12.01 -17.61
C ILE A 262 23.45 -12.60 -16.58
N GLY A 263 23.85 -13.67 -15.91
CA GLY A 263 23.02 -14.43 -14.98
C GLY A 263 22.02 -15.37 -15.67
N LYS A 264 21.39 -16.26 -14.90
CA LYS A 264 20.36 -17.18 -15.40
C LYS A 264 19.24 -16.37 -16.07
N GLU A 265 18.93 -16.68 -17.33
CA GLU A 265 17.91 -15.97 -18.13
C GLU A 265 18.11 -14.44 -18.19
N GLY A 266 19.36 -13.97 -18.08
CA GLY A 266 19.67 -12.55 -18.09
C GLY A 266 19.28 -11.80 -16.80
N GLN A 267 18.92 -12.52 -15.73
CA GLN A 267 18.41 -11.90 -14.49
C GLN A 267 19.41 -10.91 -13.87
N ASN A 268 20.70 -11.22 -13.83
CA ASN A 268 21.68 -10.34 -13.18
C ASN A 268 21.82 -9.02 -13.95
N ALA A 269 21.97 -9.10 -15.27
CA ALA A 269 22.03 -7.93 -16.15
C ALA A 269 20.74 -7.11 -16.10
N ARG A 270 19.56 -7.75 -16.14
CA ARG A 270 18.26 -7.08 -16.07
C ARG A 270 18.04 -6.36 -14.74
N LEU A 271 18.42 -6.98 -13.62
CA LEU A 271 18.34 -6.35 -12.31
C LEU A 271 19.34 -5.19 -12.19
N ALA A 272 20.57 -5.34 -12.68
CA ALA A 272 21.56 -4.25 -12.70
C ALA A 272 21.09 -3.06 -13.55
N ALA A 273 20.52 -3.31 -14.72
CA ALA A 273 19.95 -2.29 -15.60
C ALA A 273 18.78 -1.56 -14.92
N LYS A 274 17.85 -2.29 -14.30
CA LYS A 274 16.74 -1.69 -13.53
C LYS A 274 17.24 -0.88 -12.33
N LEU A 275 18.25 -1.37 -11.62
CA LEU A 275 18.78 -0.73 -10.41
C LEU A 275 19.45 0.61 -10.72
N THR A 276 20.23 0.63 -11.80
CA THR A 276 21.02 1.80 -12.24
C THR A 276 20.22 2.76 -13.12
N GLY A 277 19.20 2.26 -13.82
CA GLY A 277 18.50 2.99 -14.87
C GLY A 277 19.31 3.11 -16.17
N TRP A 278 20.38 2.32 -16.33
CA TRP A 278 21.21 2.27 -17.53
C TRP A 278 20.90 1.05 -18.39
N LYS A 279 21.00 1.20 -19.71
CA LYS A 279 21.06 0.08 -20.66
C LYS A 279 22.48 -0.47 -20.63
N ILE A 280 22.63 -1.74 -20.25
CA ILE A 280 23.93 -2.39 -20.03
C ILE A 280 24.14 -3.45 -21.12
N ASP A 281 25.11 -3.21 -22.02
CA ASP A 281 25.59 -4.20 -22.99
C ASP A 281 26.81 -4.93 -22.41
N ILE A 282 26.71 -6.23 -22.17
CA ILE A 282 27.80 -7.02 -21.56
C ILE A 282 28.55 -7.77 -22.67
N LYS A 283 29.86 -7.54 -22.76
CA LYS A 283 30.78 -8.21 -23.69
C LYS A 283 31.89 -8.89 -22.93
N SER A 284 32.40 -10.01 -23.45
CA SER A 284 33.66 -10.55 -22.94
C SER A 284 34.85 -9.83 -23.56
N GLU A 285 36.00 -9.88 -22.90
CA GLU A 285 37.22 -9.28 -23.43
C GLU A 285 37.60 -9.80 -24.83
N SER A 286 37.35 -11.08 -25.11
CA SER A 286 37.62 -11.67 -26.42
C SER A 286 36.73 -11.08 -27.52
N MET A 287 35.47 -10.74 -27.20
CA MET A 287 34.52 -10.15 -28.16
C MET A 287 34.84 -8.69 -28.54
N VAL A 288 35.64 -7.99 -27.73
CA VAL A 288 36.01 -6.59 -27.98
C VAL A 288 37.38 -6.48 -28.68
N LYS A 289 38.25 -7.48 -28.50
CA LYS A 289 39.56 -7.55 -29.16
C LYS A 289 39.47 -8.08 -30.61
N SER A 290 38.37 -8.73 -30.98
CA SER A 290 38.06 -9.23 -32.33
C SER A 290 37.35 -8.19 -33.18
#